data_AF-A0AA42TQ54-F1
#
_entry.id   AF-A0AA42TQ54-F1
#
_cell.length_a   1.000
_cell.length_b   1.000
_cell.length_c   1.000
_cell.angle_alpha   90.00
_cell.angle_beta   90.00
_cell.angle_gamma   90.00
#
_symmetry.space_group_name_H-M   'P 1'
#
loop_
_entity.id
_entity.type
_entity.pdbx_description
1 polymer ?
#
loop_
_entity_poly.entity_id
_entity_poly.type
_entity_poly.pdbx_seq_one_letter_code
_entity_poly.pdbx_strand_id
1 'polypeptide(L)'
;MKKNLNLSALAMVMLALSGSALAEESTTLDVNFTANIRETTCDMKLAGGTGSDSQQTLTIGNNGQVRLDDVKAGNANATFKIMIVECPASLKSLKTTIRGTQDTNLLSGLANQIQKASGGAEYAAVQIARASSPSAPFTPNSTVDAERLVWSTTEIQNKEVSLVATMRETRTDSMTLGDFQAVATFEFSYE
;
A
#
# COMPACT_ATOMS: atom_id res chain seq x y z
N MET A 1 -58.13 48.97 -78.64
CA MET A 1 -58.74 47.61 -78.67
C MET A 1 -59.00 47.21 -77.23
N LYS A 2 -60.27 47.05 -76.81
CA LYS A 2 -60.92 45.76 -76.46
C LYS A 2 -60.11 44.97 -75.40
N LYS A 3 -60.61 44.56 -74.24
CA LYS A 3 -61.96 44.29 -73.75
C LYS A 3 -61.89 44.05 -72.23
N ASN A 4 -62.97 44.38 -71.52
CA ASN A 4 -63.26 43.97 -70.14
C ASN A 4 -63.45 42.44 -70.02
N LEU A 5 -63.15 41.86 -68.85
CA LEU A 5 -63.88 40.75 -68.18
C LEU A 5 -63.13 40.41 -66.87
N ASN A 6 -63.68 40.59 -65.66
CA ASN A 6 -64.76 39.86 -64.97
C ASN A 6 -64.44 38.39 -64.63
N LEU A 7 -64.90 37.99 -63.43
CA LEU A 7 -64.99 36.63 -62.85
C LEU A 7 -63.66 36.01 -62.37
N SER A 8 -63.59 35.16 -61.35
CA SER A 8 -64.49 34.71 -60.26
C SER A 8 -63.72 33.61 -59.52
N ALA A 9 -64.06 33.41 -58.25
CA ALA A 9 -64.06 32.13 -57.55
C ALA A 9 -62.72 31.41 -57.23
N LEU A 10 -62.48 31.32 -55.92
CA LEU A 10 -62.12 30.13 -55.13
C LEU A 10 -61.24 29.04 -55.79
N ALA A 11 -60.05 28.84 -55.22
CA ALA A 11 -59.54 27.50 -54.94
C ALA A 11 -58.60 27.52 -53.71
N MET A 12 -58.87 26.57 -52.81
CA MET A 12 -58.14 26.17 -51.60
C MET A 12 -56.65 25.90 -51.83
N VAL A 13 -55.80 26.08 -50.78
CA VAL A 13 -54.79 25.11 -50.26
C VAL A 13 -53.75 25.82 -49.35
N MET A 14 -53.83 25.50 -48.05
CA MET A 14 -52.78 25.18 -47.04
C MET A 14 -51.63 26.12 -46.59
N LEU A 15 -51.43 26.07 -45.25
CA LEU A 15 -50.19 26.11 -44.44
C LEU A 15 -49.47 27.46 -44.22
N ALA A 16 -49.41 27.91 -42.97
CA ALA A 16 -48.22 27.76 -42.11
C ALA A 16 -48.34 28.58 -40.81
N LEU A 17 -47.97 27.94 -39.70
CA LEU A 17 -47.82 28.55 -38.38
C LEU A 17 -46.70 29.62 -38.40
N SER A 18 -46.98 30.77 -37.80
CA SER A 18 -45.99 31.65 -37.15
C SER A 18 -46.79 32.49 -36.15
N GLY A 19 -46.55 32.48 -34.86
CA GLY A 19 -45.27 32.42 -34.16
C GLY A 19 -45.20 33.67 -33.29
N SER A 20 -45.83 33.64 -32.11
CA SER A 20 -45.42 34.50 -31.00
C SER A 20 -44.74 33.59 -30.00
N ALA A 21 -43.42 33.60 -30.05
CA ALA A 21 -42.54 32.98 -29.08
C ALA A 21 -42.91 33.51 -27.68
N LEU A 22 -43.49 32.66 -26.83
CA LEU A 22 -43.41 32.88 -25.41
C LEU A 22 -42.07 32.33 -24.94
N ALA A 23 -41.34 33.24 -24.32
CA ALA A 23 -40.03 33.13 -23.72
C ALA A 23 -39.67 31.72 -23.23
N GLU A 24 -38.46 31.33 -23.58
CA GLU A 24 -37.68 30.34 -22.86
C GLU A 24 -37.69 30.65 -21.36
N GLU A 25 -38.37 29.82 -20.56
CA GLU A 25 -37.87 29.50 -19.23
C GLU A 25 -37.13 28.18 -19.33
N SER A 26 -35.95 28.23 -19.94
CA SER A 26 -34.91 27.28 -19.55
C SER A 26 -34.51 27.67 -18.13
N THR A 27 -35.24 27.15 -17.15
CA THR A 27 -34.78 27.16 -15.76
C THR A 27 -33.55 26.27 -15.73
N THR A 28 -32.38 26.87 -15.93
CA THR A 28 -31.10 26.20 -15.71
C THR A 28 -31.03 25.87 -14.24
N LEU A 29 -31.40 24.63 -13.92
CA LEU A 29 -31.24 24.05 -12.60
C LEU A 29 -29.76 23.70 -12.45
N ASP A 30 -28.96 24.67 -12.03
CA ASP A 30 -27.55 24.45 -11.73
C ASP A 30 -27.41 23.64 -10.44
N VAL A 31 -27.28 22.32 -10.61
CA VAL A 31 -27.02 21.40 -9.50
C VAL A 31 -25.52 21.44 -9.19
N ASN A 32 -25.15 22.17 -8.14
CA ASN A 32 -23.79 22.17 -7.61
C ASN A 32 -23.53 20.88 -6.82
N PHE A 33 -22.93 19.88 -7.45
CA PHE A 33 -22.40 18.70 -6.76
C PHE A 33 -21.09 19.07 -6.07
N THR A 34 -21.15 19.35 -4.77
CA THR A 34 -19.94 19.43 -3.94
C THR A 34 -19.65 18.03 -3.38
N ALA A 35 -18.76 17.30 -4.04
CA ALA A 35 -18.23 16.05 -3.52
C ALA A 35 -16.97 16.35 -2.67
N ASN A 36 -17.05 16.13 -1.36
CA ASN A 36 -15.85 16.08 -0.53
C ASN A 36 -15.19 14.71 -0.73
N ILE A 37 -14.24 14.61 -1.67
CA ILE A 37 -13.39 13.43 -1.79
C ILE A 37 -12.38 13.48 -0.65
N ARG A 38 -12.56 12.59 0.34
CA ARG A 38 -11.55 12.37 1.37
C ARG A 38 -10.62 11.27 0.90
N GLU A 39 -9.33 11.54 0.82
CA GLU A 39 -8.34 10.46 0.77
C GLU A 39 -8.50 9.58 2.02
N THR A 40 -8.43 8.27 1.83
CA THR A 40 -8.60 7.28 2.91
C THR A 40 -7.32 6.52 3.21
N THR A 41 -6.27 6.75 2.44
CA THR A 41 -5.00 6.02 2.49
C THR A 41 -3.84 6.97 2.65
N CYS A 42 -2.76 6.49 3.28
CA CYS A 42 -1.50 7.22 3.33
C CYS A 42 -0.60 6.83 2.15
N ASP A 43 0.20 7.78 1.70
CA ASP A 43 1.36 7.51 0.85
C ASP A 43 2.53 7.06 1.72
N MET A 44 3.02 5.86 1.45
CA MET A 44 4.02 5.18 2.27
C MET A 44 5.30 4.95 1.48
N LYS A 45 6.44 4.98 2.16
CA LYS A 45 7.74 4.58 1.60
C LYS A 45 8.60 3.80 2.57
N LEU A 46 9.58 3.09 2.03
CA LEU A 46 10.62 2.38 2.74
C LEU A 46 11.93 3.19 2.68
N ALA A 47 12.75 3.07 3.71
CA ALA A 47 14.10 3.64 3.74
C ALA A 47 15.04 2.74 4.53
N GLY A 48 16.31 2.67 4.13
CA GLY A 48 17.37 1.90 4.81
C GLY A 48 17.92 0.72 4.01
N GLY A 49 17.30 0.36 2.89
CA GLY A 49 17.85 -0.56 1.89
C GLY A 49 18.26 0.14 0.60
N THR A 50 18.55 -0.65 -0.43
CA THR A 50 18.81 -0.19 -1.80
C THR A 50 17.59 -0.47 -2.68
N GLY A 51 17.28 0.40 -3.64
CA GLY A 51 16.12 0.24 -4.52
C GLY A 51 15.28 1.52 -4.61
N SER A 52 13.96 1.36 -4.65
CA SER A 52 12.99 2.46 -4.73
C SER A 52 12.29 2.72 -3.38
N ASP A 53 11.42 3.72 -3.34
CA ASP A 53 10.62 4.04 -2.16
C ASP A 53 9.60 2.93 -1.80
N SER A 54 9.20 2.07 -2.74
CA SER A 54 8.21 1.00 -2.49
C SER A 54 8.78 -0.42 -2.54
N GLN A 55 10.01 -0.57 -3.03
CA GLN A 55 10.69 -1.86 -3.12
C GLN A 55 12.17 -1.68 -2.80
N GLN A 56 12.59 -2.21 -1.65
CA GLN A 56 13.98 -2.16 -1.22
C GLN A 56 14.54 -3.55 -0.93
N THR A 57 15.82 -3.69 -1.25
CA THR A 57 16.65 -4.80 -0.83
C THR A 57 17.39 -4.38 0.44
N LEU A 58 17.17 -5.14 1.52
CA LEU A 58 17.88 -4.97 2.78
C LEU A 58 18.97 -6.03 2.88
N THR A 59 20.23 -5.60 2.97
CA THR A 59 21.38 -6.49 3.16
C THR A 59 21.69 -6.62 4.64
N ILE A 60 21.69 -7.86 5.16
CA ILE A 60 22.07 -8.16 6.56
C ILE A 60 23.55 -8.56 6.61
N GLY A 61 24.25 -8.08 7.63
CA GLY A 61 25.67 -8.37 7.83
C GLY A 61 26.59 -7.49 6.99
N ASN A 62 27.90 -7.79 7.05
CA ASN A 62 28.90 -7.01 6.34
C ASN A 62 28.96 -7.46 4.88
N ASN A 63 28.44 -6.64 3.95
CA ASN A 63 28.33 -6.99 2.52
C ASN A 63 27.56 -8.31 2.27
N GLY A 64 26.53 -8.60 3.06
CA GLY A 64 25.72 -9.82 2.92
C GLY A 64 26.33 -11.06 3.56
N GLN A 65 27.49 -10.92 4.22
CA GLN A 65 28.13 -12.00 4.96
C GLN A 65 27.81 -11.89 6.45
N VAL A 66 27.38 -13.01 7.02
CA VAL A 66 27.04 -13.15 8.44
C VAL A 66 27.81 -14.33 9.03
N ARG A 67 28.28 -14.18 10.26
CA ARG A 67 28.85 -15.31 11.01
C ARG A 67 27.74 -15.98 11.84
N LEU A 68 27.83 -17.29 12.00
CA LEU A 68 26.87 -18.03 12.85
C LEU A 68 26.86 -17.50 14.29
N ASP A 69 28.02 -17.12 14.83
CA ASP A 69 28.11 -16.51 16.17
C ASP A 69 27.30 -15.22 16.27
N ASP A 70 27.29 -14.40 15.22
CA ASP A 70 26.51 -13.16 15.17
C ASP A 70 25.02 -13.43 15.03
N VAL A 71 24.63 -14.50 14.33
CA VAL A 71 23.22 -14.95 14.26
C VAL A 71 22.74 -15.39 15.65
N LYS A 72 23.53 -16.19 16.36
CA LYS A 72 23.22 -16.67 17.72
C LYS A 72 23.16 -15.55 18.74
N ALA A 73 24.08 -14.60 18.66
CA ALA A 73 24.07 -13.40 19.51
C ALA A 73 22.98 -12.39 19.11
N GLY A 74 22.38 -12.55 17.93
CA GLY A 74 21.40 -11.65 17.35
C GLY A 74 21.95 -10.32 16.82
N ASN A 75 23.25 -10.28 16.55
CA ASN A 75 23.98 -9.17 15.96
C ASN A 75 23.90 -9.16 14.42
N ALA A 76 23.48 -10.27 13.80
CA ALA A 76 23.19 -10.33 12.36
C ALA A 76 21.85 -9.64 12.05
N ASN A 77 21.84 -8.31 12.12
CA ASN A 77 20.68 -7.47 11.84
C ASN A 77 20.96 -6.39 10.78
N ALA A 78 19.89 -5.80 10.28
CA ALA A 78 19.89 -4.56 9.52
C ALA A 78 18.66 -3.72 9.90
N THR A 79 18.83 -2.41 10.01
CA THR A 79 17.76 -1.48 10.34
C THR A 79 17.19 -0.85 9.09
N PHE A 80 15.88 -0.65 9.07
CA PHE A 80 15.16 0.06 8.01
C PHE A 80 13.98 0.80 8.64
N LYS A 81 13.29 1.62 7.85
CA LYS A 81 12.12 2.37 8.31
C LYS A 81 10.98 2.23 7.31
N ILE A 82 9.77 2.30 7.83
CA ILE A 82 8.58 2.63 7.05
C ILE A 82 8.24 4.09 7.37
N MET A 83 8.05 4.91 6.34
CA MET A 83 7.78 6.33 6.47
C MET A 83 6.44 6.69 5.82
N ILE A 84 5.75 7.62 6.45
CA ILE A 84 4.56 8.27 5.92
C ILE A 84 5.04 9.50 5.13
N VAL A 85 4.73 9.56 3.84
CA VAL A 85 4.93 10.76 3.04
C VAL A 85 3.79 11.73 3.37
N GLU A 86 2.57 11.25 3.14
CA GLU A 86 1.33 11.99 3.35
C GLU A 86 0.24 11.05 3.88
N CYS A 87 -0.63 11.58 4.74
CA CYS A 87 -1.84 10.91 5.18
C CYS A 87 -2.97 11.92 5.20
N PRO A 88 -4.22 11.50 4.94
CA PRO A 88 -5.38 12.35 5.11
C PRO A 88 -5.55 12.77 6.58
N ALA A 89 -6.00 14.00 6.80
CA ALA A 89 -6.28 14.53 8.14
C ALA A 89 -7.36 13.72 8.92
N SER A 90 -8.11 12.86 8.24
CA SER A 90 -9.12 11.99 8.84
C SER A 90 -8.57 10.69 9.43
N LEU A 91 -7.30 10.32 9.18
CA LEU A 91 -6.72 9.09 9.69
C LEU A 91 -6.89 8.97 11.22
N LYS A 92 -7.54 7.90 11.68
CA LYS A 92 -7.73 7.62 13.12
C LYS A 92 -6.75 6.58 13.60
N SER A 93 -6.53 5.54 12.82
CA SER A 93 -5.52 4.53 13.12
C SER A 93 -4.86 4.00 11.86
N LEU A 94 -3.60 3.56 12.03
CA LEU A 94 -2.82 2.91 10.99
C LEU A 94 -2.26 1.60 11.57
N LYS A 95 -2.47 0.51 10.86
CA LYS A 95 -1.90 -0.79 11.20
C LYS A 95 -1.21 -1.36 9.97
N THR A 96 -0.18 -2.16 10.18
CA THR A 96 0.59 -2.80 9.12
C THR A 96 0.73 -4.29 9.41
N THR A 97 0.24 -5.10 8.49
CA THR A 97 0.45 -6.54 8.47
C THR A 97 1.69 -6.84 7.65
N ILE A 98 2.63 -7.61 8.20
CA ILE A 98 3.79 -8.09 7.46
C ILE A 98 3.39 -9.39 6.77
N ARG A 99 3.32 -9.40 5.44
CA ARG A 99 3.03 -10.58 4.63
C ARG A 99 4.34 -11.24 4.18
N GLY A 100 4.36 -12.56 4.11
CA GLY A 100 5.50 -13.30 3.59
C GLY A 100 5.40 -14.80 3.87
N THR A 101 6.40 -15.54 3.40
CA THR A 101 6.50 -16.99 3.69
C THR A 101 6.97 -17.17 5.13
N GLN A 102 6.10 -17.70 5.99
CA GLN A 102 6.41 -17.95 7.39
C GLN A 102 7.33 -19.17 7.55
N ASP A 103 8.31 -19.12 8.46
CA ASP A 103 9.11 -20.28 8.82
C ASP A 103 8.31 -21.26 9.69
N THR A 104 8.51 -22.55 9.48
CA THR A 104 7.73 -23.62 10.13
C THR A 104 8.19 -23.94 11.55
N ASN A 105 9.44 -23.64 11.89
CA ASN A 105 9.99 -23.88 13.23
C ASN A 105 10.01 -22.58 14.08
N LEU A 106 10.04 -21.42 13.43
CA LEU A 106 9.98 -20.10 14.04
C LEU A 106 8.88 -19.26 13.40
N LEU A 107 7.66 -19.36 13.92
CA LEU A 107 6.48 -18.72 13.34
C LEU A 107 6.59 -17.18 13.23
N SER A 108 7.39 -16.51 14.04
CA SER A 108 7.63 -15.06 13.92
C SER A 108 8.68 -14.68 12.87
N GLY A 109 9.26 -15.67 12.18
CA GLY A 109 10.30 -15.50 11.17
C GLY A 109 9.78 -15.68 9.74
N LEU A 110 10.41 -14.98 8.81
CA LEU A 110 10.29 -15.21 7.38
C LEU A 110 11.27 -16.32 6.96
N ALA A 111 10.75 -17.33 6.27
CA ALA A 111 11.51 -18.47 5.79
C ALA A 111 12.46 -18.07 4.66
N ASN A 112 13.59 -18.80 4.56
CA ASN A 112 14.43 -18.74 3.38
C ASN A 112 13.67 -19.27 2.15
N GLN A 113 13.67 -18.50 1.06
CA GLN A 113 13.06 -18.88 -0.21
C GLN A 113 14.03 -19.60 -1.15
N ILE A 114 15.31 -19.68 -0.78
CA ILE A 114 16.32 -20.47 -1.50
C ILE A 114 16.33 -21.88 -0.90
N GLN A 115 16.04 -22.88 -1.72
CA GLN A 115 16.08 -24.28 -1.31
C GLN A 115 17.52 -24.74 -1.03
N LYS A 116 17.69 -25.70 -0.11
CA LYS A 116 19.01 -26.26 0.23
C LYS A 116 19.75 -26.82 -0.99
N ALA A 117 19.03 -27.51 -1.88
CA ALA A 117 19.58 -28.07 -3.12
C ALA A 117 20.14 -26.99 -4.06
N SER A 118 19.70 -25.74 -3.92
CA SER A 118 20.15 -24.58 -4.70
C SER A 118 21.17 -23.72 -3.95
N GLY A 119 21.74 -24.21 -2.83
CA GLY A 119 22.71 -23.49 -2.02
C GLY A 119 22.12 -22.70 -0.85
N GLY A 120 20.82 -22.79 -0.60
CA GLY A 120 20.17 -22.09 0.50
C GLY A 120 20.60 -22.59 1.89
N ALA A 121 20.66 -21.68 2.86
CA ALA A 121 20.78 -22.01 4.27
C ALA A 121 19.49 -22.67 4.80
N GLU A 122 19.65 -23.70 5.63
CA GLU A 122 18.58 -24.34 6.38
C GLU A 122 18.59 -23.90 7.85
N TYR A 123 17.42 -24.02 8.50
CA TYR A 123 17.19 -23.60 9.88
C TYR A 123 17.51 -22.13 10.14
N ALA A 124 17.25 -21.28 9.14
CA ALA A 124 17.49 -19.85 9.16
C ALA A 124 16.19 -19.10 8.83
N ALA A 125 15.89 -18.06 9.58
CA ALA A 125 14.79 -17.14 9.30
C ALA A 125 15.19 -15.71 9.65
N VAL A 126 14.43 -14.75 9.10
CA VAL A 126 14.55 -13.34 9.48
C VAL A 126 13.29 -12.90 10.22
N GLN A 127 13.48 -12.39 11.44
CA GLN A 127 12.43 -11.76 12.22
C GLN A 127 12.44 -10.25 11.99
N ILE A 128 11.27 -9.63 11.96
CA ILE A 128 11.13 -8.17 11.89
C ILE A 128 10.49 -7.68 13.18
N ALA A 129 11.10 -6.68 13.81
CA ALA A 129 10.62 -6.07 15.05
C ALA A 129 10.75 -4.54 14.98
N ARG A 130 10.17 -3.84 15.96
CA ARG A 130 10.53 -2.44 16.20
C ARG A 130 12.00 -2.36 16.61
N ALA A 131 12.72 -1.38 16.08
CA ALA A 131 14.11 -1.14 16.48
C ALA A 131 14.22 -0.81 17.99
N SER A 132 13.19 -0.21 18.58
CA SER A 132 13.11 0.06 20.03
C SER A 132 12.78 -1.16 20.89
N SER A 133 12.30 -2.26 20.30
CA SER A 133 11.96 -3.51 20.99
C SER A 133 12.32 -4.71 20.12
N PRO A 134 13.62 -4.96 19.87
CA PRO A 134 14.08 -5.99 18.93
C PRO A 134 13.74 -7.42 19.35
N SER A 135 13.42 -7.63 20.63
CA SER A 135 13.02 -8.93 21.19
C SER A 135 11.53 -9.24 21.06
N ALA A 136 10.73 -8.31 20.52
CA ALA A 136 9.29 -8.48 20.28
C ALA A 136 9.01 -8.45 18.76
N PRO A 137 9.36 -9.54 18.03
CA PRO A 137 9.13 -9.60 16.59
C PRO A 137 7.65 -9.73 16.28
N PHE A 138 7.27 -9.20 15.12
CA PHE A 138 5.95 -9.40 14.54
C PHE A 138 5.83 -10.81 13.95
N THR A 139 4.60 -11.32 13.88
CA THR A 139 4.30 -12.61 13.25
C THR A 139 3.84 -12.38 11.81
N PRO A 140 4.55 -12.92 10.80
CA PRO A 140 4.11 -12.87 9.42
C PRO A 140 2.67 -13.37 9.25
N ASN A 141 1.91 -12.66 8.42
CA ASN A 141 0.51 -12.92 8.04
C ASN A 141 -0.53 -12.77 9.17
N SER A 142 -0.13 -12.42 10.40
CA SER A 142 -1.07 -12.24 11.51
C SER A 142 -1.85 -10.93 11.39
N THR A 143 -3.15 -11.00 11.69
CA THR A 143 -4.03 -9.82 11.82
C THR A 143 -4.31 -9.45 13.28
N VAL A 144 -3.71 -10.16 14.24
CA VAL A 144 -3.86 -9.90 15.67
C VAL A 144 -2.99 -8.71 16.07
N ASP A 145 -3.57 -7.73 16.79
CA ASP A 145 -2.89 -6.46 17.13
C ASP A 145 -1.59 -6.63 17.95
N ALA A 146 -1.49 -7.69 18.77
CA ALA A 146 -0.28 -8.00 19.52
C ALA A 146 0.86 -8.56 18.65
N GLU A 147 0.54 -9.02 17.44
CA GLU A 147 1.48 -9.73 16.55
C GLU A 147 1.80 -8.95 15.28
N ARG A 148 1.09 -7.84 15.02
CA ARG A 148 1.32 -6.94 13.88
C ARG A 148 1.78 -5.56 14.34
N LEU A 149 2.15 -4.71 13.39
CA LEU A 149 2.50 -3.34 13.69
C LEU A 149 1.22 -2.50 13.82
N VAL A 150 0.83 -2.20 15.06
CA VAL A 150 -0.13 -1.13 15.35
C VAL A 150 0.66 0.16 15.57
N TRP A 151 0.50 1.15 14.69
CA TRP A 151 1.24 2.40 14.78
C TRP A 151 0.77 3.21 15.99
N SER A 152 1.72 3.70 16.76
CA SER A 152 1.47 4.64 17.84
C SER A 152 1.18 6.05 17.31
N THR A 153 0.50 6.86 18.11
CA THR A 153 0.27 8.28 17.80
C THR A 153 1.58 9.02 17.53
N THR A 154 2.65 8.69 18.27
CA THR A 154 3.97 9.29 18.08
C THR A 154 4.62 8.87 16.76
N GLU A 155 4.55 7.59 16.38
CA GLU A 155 5.07 7.12 15.07
C GLU A 155 4.33 7.80 13.90
N ILE A 156 3.00 7.99 14.01
CA ILE A 156 2.21 8.71 13.00
C ILE A 156 2.62 10.20 12.94
N GLN A 157 2.75 10.87 14.09
CA GLN A 157 3.16 12.28 14.16
C GLN A 157 4.58 12.51 13.62
N ASN A 158 5.50 11.60 13.94
CA ASN A 158 6.88 11.63 13.43
C ASN A 158 6.97 11.18 11.97
N LYS A 159 5.88 10.66 11.40
CA LYS A 159 5.80 10.12 10.05
C LYS A 159 6.76 8.96 9.78
N GLU A 160 7.16 8.22 10.82
CA GLU A 160 8.04 7.08 10.65
C GLU A 160 7.96 6.07 11.80
N VAL A 161 8.28 4.83 11.47
CA VAL A 161 8.57 3.76 12.41
C VAL A 161 9.90 3.12 12.04
N SER A 162 10.81 3.04 13.01
CA SER A 162 12.10 2.37 12.84
C SER A 162 11.97 0.89 13.16
N LEU A 163 12.42 0.05 12.23
CA LEU A 163 12.34 -1.41 12.29
C LEU A 163 13.73 -2.02 12.20
N VAL A 164 13.83 -3.25 12.68
CA VAL A 164 15.03 -4.07 12.59
C VAL A 164 14.66 -5.44 12.05
N ALA A 165 15.34 -5.86 11.00
CA ALA A 165 15.31 -7.23 10.49
C ALA A 165 16.50 -7.96 11.09
N THR A 166 16.27 -9.08 11.76
CA THR A 166 17.34 -9.86 12.38
C THR A 166 17.29 -11.31 11.96
N MET A 167 18.44 -11.82 11.53
CA MET A 167 18.61 -13.24 11.24
C MET A 167 18.64 -14.07 12.53
N ARG A 168 17.99 -15.23 12.49
CA ARG A 168 17.83 -16.16 13.61
C ARG A 168 17.97 -17.59 13.14
N GLU A 169 18.54 -18.43 14.00
CA GLU A 169 18.38 -19.86 13.87
C GLU A 169 16.94 -20.24 14.22
N THR A 170 16.33 -21.14 13.46
CA THR A 170 14.97 -21.64 13.74
C THR A 170 15.00 -22.96 14.49
N ARG A 171 16.18 -23.59 14.55
CA ARG A 171 16.50 -24.70 15.45
C ARG A 171 17.91 -24.49 15.99
N THR A 172 18.04 -24.56 17.32
CA THR A 172 19.29 -24.31 18.04
C THR A 172 20.45 -25.11 17.45
N ASP A 173 21.57 -24.44 17.20
CA ASP A 173 22.84 -25.01 16.73
C ASP A 173 22.73 -25.84 15.44
N SER A 174 21.66 -25.60 14.65
CA SER A 174 21.36 -26.39 13.46
C SER A 174 21.43 -25.57 12.18
N MET A 175 21.60 -24.24 12.27
CA MET A 175 21.68 -23.42 11.08
C MET A 175 22.85 -23.85 10.20
N THR A 176 22.58 -24.05 8.93
CA THR A 176 23.62 -24.41 7.95
C THR A 176 24.10 -23.19 7.19
N LEU A 177 25.34 -23.25 6.72
CA LEU A 177 25.86 -22.27 5.77
C LEU A 177 25.10 -22.37 4.44
N GLY A 178 24.92 -21.22 3.81
CA GLY A 178 24.27 -21.08 2.51
C GLY A 178 23.69 -19.69 2.32
N ASP A 179 23.10 -19.48 1.15
CA ASP A 179 22.46 -18.22 0.80
C ASP A 179 21.12 -18.06 1.50
N PHE A 180 20.74 -16.82 1.78
CA PHE A 180 19.44 -16.49 2.37
C PHE A 180 18.76 -15.40 1.57
N GLN A 181 17.51 -15.62 1.21
CA GLN A 181 16.63 -14.60 0.65
C GLN A 181 15.21 -14.79 1.16
N ALA A 182 14.58 -13.73 1.62
CA ALA A 182 13.18 -13.71 1.99
C ALA A 182 12.52 -12.43 1.47
N VAL A 183 11.22 -12.50 1.22
CA VAL A 183 10.42 -11.36 0.77
C VAL A 183 9.36 -11.06 1.83
N ALA A 184 9.28 -9.78 2.21
CA ALA A 184 8.26 -9.25 3.09
C ALA A 184 7.48 -8.16 2.35
N THR A 185 6.15 -8.21 2.43
CA THR A 185 5.26 -7.16 1.92
C THR A 185 4.54 -6.51 3.09
N PHE A 186 4.60 -5.18 3.19
CA PHE A 186 3.92 -4.43 4.24
C PHE A 186 2.53 -4.00 3.74
N GLU A 187 1.49 -4.59 4.31
CA GLU A 187 0.10 -4.31 3.95
C GLU A 187 -0.51 -3.36 4.98
N PHE A 188 -0.93 -2.18 4.54
CA PHE A 188 -1.46 -1.12 5.40
C PHE A 188 -2.98 -1.19 5.49
N SER A 189 -3.52 -1.07 6.71
CA SER A 189 -4.94 -0.90 6.96
C SER A 189 -5.19 0.42 7.68
N TYR A 190 -6.15 1.19 7.17
CA TYR A 190 -6.50 2.54 7.61
C TYR A 190 -7.91 2.51 8.22
N GLU A 191 -8.07 3.14 9.39
CA GLU A 191 -9.37 3.34 10.07
C GLU A 191 -9.55 4.81 10.45
#